data_AF-A0A3C8CBN7-F1
#
_entry.id   AF-A0A3C8CBN7-F1
#
_cell.length_a   1.000
_cell.length_b   1.000
_cell.length_c   1.000
_cell.angle_alpha   90.00
_cell.angle_beta   90.00
_cell.angle_gamma   90.00
#
_symmetry.space_group_name_H-M   'P 1'
#
loop_
_entity.id
_entity.type
_entity.pdbx_description
1 polymer ?
#
loop_
_entity_poly.entity_id
_entity_poly.type
_entity_poly.pdbx_seq_one_letter_code
_entity_poly.pdbx_strand_id
1 'polypeptide(L)' 'EKQAFLEALNRTNGNVPQAAKVLGISRATFYRKIKKYRSVN' A
#
# COMPACT_ATOMS: atom_id res chain seq x y z
N GLU A 1 2.98 10.14 -3.17
CA GLU A 1 2.37 9.17 -2.22
C GLU A 1 1.86 7.89 -2.91
N LYS A 2 0.84 7.93 -3.78
CA LYS A 2 0.25 6.74 -4.46
C LYS A 2 1.28 5.78 -5.08
N GLN A 3 2.29 6.30 -5.77
CA GLN A 3 3.33 5.50 -6.41
C GLN A 3 4.10 4.61 -5.42
N ALA A 4 4.45 5.12 -4.23
CA ALA A 4 5.16 4.33 -3.22
C ALA A 4 4.34 3.12 -2.73
N PHE A 5 3.02 3.26 -2.64
CA PHE A 5 2.11 2.16 -2.28
C PHE A 5 2.01 1.11 -3.39
N LEU A 6 1.93 1.54 -4.64
CA LEU A 6 1.90 0.64 -5.80
C LEU A 6 3.23 -0.10 -5.96
N GLU A 7 4.34 0.61 -5.78
CA GLU A 7 5.68 0.02 -5.83
C GLU A 7 5.90 -0.96 -4.69
N ALA A 8 5.49 -0.62 -3.46
CA ALA A 8 5.57 -1.55 -2.33
C ALA A 8 4.74 -2.82 -2.59
N LEU A 9 3.54 -2.70 -3.16
CA LEU A 9 2.75 -3.86 -3.58
C LEU A 9 3.47 -4.68 -4.65
N ASN A 10 4.05 -4.03 -5.66
CA ASN A 10 4.76 -4.73 -6.73
C ASN A 10 5.97 -5.50 -6.18
N ARG A 11 6.78 -4.86 -5.34
CA ARG A 11 7.96 -5.47 -4.70
C ARG A 11 7.61 -6.63 -3.78
N THR A 12 6.39 -6.68 -3.24
CA THR A 12 5.94 -7.73 -2.33
C THR A 12 4.88 -8.65 -2.97
N ASN A 13 4.76 -8.68 -4.30
CA ASN A 13 3.80 -9.51 -5.03
C ASN A 13 2.36 -9.41 -4.47
N GLY A 14 1.91 -8.18 -4.16
CA GLY A 14 0.58 -7.89 -3.64
C GLY A 14 0.38 -8.12 -2.15
N ASN A 15 1.40 -8.59 -1.41
CA ASN A 15 1.30 -8.82 0.04
C ASN A 15 1.22 -7.50 0.83
N VAL A 16 0.01 -7.05 1.16
CA VAL A 16 -0.24 -5.78 1.85
C VAL A 16 0.45 -5.69 3.23
N PRO A 17 0.41 -6.70 4.11
CA PRO A 17 1.16 -6.66 5.36
C PRO A 17 2.66 -6.43 5.17
N GLN A 18 3.26 -7.06 4.17
CA GLN A 18 4.69 -6.91 3.87
C GLN A 18 4.97 -5.56 3.21
N ALA A 19 4.12 -5.08 2.30
CA ALA A 19 4.22 -3.76 1.70
C ALA A 19 4.14 -2.64 2.75
N ALA A 20 3.28 -2.79 3.76
CA ALA A 20 3.19 -1.86 4.88
C ALA A 20 4.48 -1.82 5.72
N LYS A 21 5.10 -2.99 5.95
CA LYS A 21 6.41 -3.08 6.61
C LYS A 21 7.51 -2.39 5.78
N VAL A 22 7.53 -2.61 4.46
CA VAL A 22 8.48 -1.97 3.54
C VAL A 22 8.36 -0.44 3.58
N LEU A 23 7.15 0.08 3.70
CA LEU A 23 6.90 1.53 3.80
C LEU A 23 7.04 2.10 5.23
N GLY A 24 7.31 1.26 6.24
CA GLY A 24 7.44 1.73 7.63
C GLY A 24 6.15 2.27 8.23
N ILE A 25 4.98 1.80 7.79
CA ILE A 25 3.67 2.28 8.26
C ILE A 25 2.79 1.14 8.78
N SER A 26 1.76 1.50 9.56
CA SER A 26 0.78 0.52 10.02
C SER A 26 -0.04 -0.05 8.85
N ARG A 27 -0.42 -1.33 8.99
CA ARG A 27 -1.33 -2.03 8.05
C ARG A 27 -2.63 -1.24 7.85
N ALA A 28 -3.21 -0.71 8.93
CA ALA A 28 -4.44 0.07 8.88
C ALA A 28 -4.31 1.34 8.01
N THR A 29 -3.20 2.07 8.13
CA THR A 29 -2.91 3.21 7.27
C THR A 29 -2.76 2.78 5.81
N PHE A 30 -2.10 1.64 5.57
CA PHE A 30 -1.94 1.12 4.22
C PHE A 30 -3.26 0.78 3.54
N TYR A 31 -4.12 -0.01 4.18
CA TYR A 31 -5.44 -0.36 3.66
C TYR A 31 -6.30 0.89 3.38
N ARG A 32 -6.28 1.89 4.27
CA ARG A 32 -7.00 3.15 4.08
C ARG A 32 -6.54 3.88 2.82
N LYS A 33 -5.22 3.97 2.59
CA LYS A 33 -4.64 4.62 1.41
C LYS A 33 -4.94 3.85 0.12
N ILE A 34 -4.81 2.53 0.11
CA ILE A 34 -5.16 1.70 -1.06
C ILE A 34 -6.65 1.82 -1.40
N LYS A 35 -7.54 1.74 -0.40
CA LYS A 35 -8.97 1.95 -0.62
C LYS A 35 -9.23 3.30 -1.27
N LYS A 36 -8.64 4.37 -0.72
CA LYS A 36 -8.71 5.71 -1.32
C LYS A 36 -8.23 5.71 -2.77
N TYR A 37 -7.07 5.12 -3.08
CA TYR A 37 -6.53 5.13 -4.44
C TYR A 37 -7.31 4.27 -5.45
N ARG A 38 -8.03 3.24 -5.00
CA ARG A 38 -8.92 2.43 -5.83
C ARG A 38 -10.28 3.09 -6.06
N SER A 39 -10.76 3.89 -5.11
CA SER A 39 -12.05 4.60 -5.20
C SER A 39 -11.99 5.91 -5.99
N VAL A 40 -10.79 6.40 -6.34
CA VAL A 40 -10.64 7.49 -7.31
C VAL A 40 -10.35 6.85 -8.68
N ASN A 41 -11.42 6.47 -9.36
CA ASN A 41 -11.46 6.17 -10.79
C ASN A 41 -12.76 6.73 -11.35
#